data_AF-A5G2G9-F1
#
_entry.id   AF-A5G2G9-F1
#
_cell.length_a   1.000
_cell.length_b   1.000
_cell.length_c   1.000
_cell.angle_alpha   90.00
_cell.angle_beta   90.00
_cell.angle_gamma   90.00
#
_symmetry.space_group_name_H-M   'P 1'
#
loop_
_entity.id
_entity.type
_entity.pdbx_description
1 polymer ?
#
loop_
_entity_poly.entity_id
_entity_poly.type
_entity_poly.pdbx_seq_one_letter_code
_entity_poly.pdbx_strand_id
1 'polypeptide(L)'
;MARRGWDVRAAASGDPDDTVPMGQIPSRAAGARTRPPATRLAVALVVAIAAVTGVGIGGWMALRRPDYPKAGETGIFNHVGRHFTIFRFRDDPLILVIDCPDLRAQGMMFDRIAALIEKASTPRNRVLGEAAFRKVLAKANATEATYYYGNDYPAWALRKFFRLAHAEGIRLTADERRLREIARREGFLRPGANGAVISIPQAQGSRRISWVSRAVILRHELSHGAYFTIPSYRRFVHRFYDTQMTPSEQAAFRSFLIRDGYDPHDRDLIVNETIAYMVFTRDPDYFNAQAVGLTDAQLASLRQRFVAQMPHFWLRPMADAPLPAHR
;
A
#
# COMPACT_ATOMS: atom_id res chain seq x y z
N MET A 1 29.93 12.09 -3.99
CA MET A 1 29.46 10.72 -4.28
C MET A 1 28.29 10.39 -3.36
N ALA A 2 27.04 10.54 -3.82
CA ALA A 2 25.84 10.31 -3.01
C ALA A 2 24.95 9.24 -3.67
N ARG A 3 25.11 7.99 -3.24
CA ARG A 3 24.13 6.92 -3.42
C ARG A 3 23.62 6.57 -2.02
N ARG A 4 22.32 6.77 -1.76
CA ARG A 4 21.51 6.15 -0.69
C ARG A 4 20.13 6.82 -0.65
N GLY A 5 19.27 6.42 -1.59
CA GLY A 5 17.84 6.24 -1.35
C GLY A 5 17.64 4.73 -1.31
N TRP A 6 17.09 4.19 -0.22
CA TRP A 6 16.73 2.77 0.01
C TRP A 6 17.62 1.67 -0.62
N ASP A 7 18.96 1.84 -0.65
CA ASP A 7 19.91 0.84 -1.14
C ASP A 7 20.63 0.18 0.04
N VAL A 8 19.99 -0.82 0.65
CA VAL A 8 20.62 -1.70 1.63
C VAL A 8 21.47 -2.72 0.88
N ARG A 9 22.68 -2.32 0.48
CA ARG A 9 23.73 -3.25 0.06
C ARG A 9 24.58 -3.66 1.25
N ALA A 10 24.28 -4.81 1.82
CA ALA A 10 25.25 -5.65 2.48
C ALA A 10 24.91 -7.13 2.21
N ALA A 11 25.91 -7.85 1.68
CA ALA A 11 26.03 -9.30 1.57
C ALA A 11 25.08 -10.07 0.63
N ALA A 12 25.54 -10.33 -0.60
CA ALA A 12 25.48 -11.67 -1.22
C ALA A 12 26.40 -11.69 -2.44
N SER A 13 27.57 -12.32 -2.27
CA SER A 13 28.53 -12.71 -3.30
C SER A 13 28.43 -14.22 -3.52
N GLY A 14 28.38 -14.67 -4.78
CA GLY A 14 28.49 -16.07 -5.22
C GLY A 14 27.22 -16.90 -4.96
N ASP A 15 26.75 -17.79 -5.82
CA ASP A 15 27.30 -18.42 -7.02
C ASP A 15 26.09 -19.02 -7.81
N PRO A 16 26.16 -19.21 -9.14
CA PRO A 16 25.07 -19.70 -9.97
C PRO A 16 25.26 -21.18 -10.29
N ASP A 17 24.39 -22.06 -9.81
CA ASP A 17 24.15 -23.34 -10.49
C ASP A 17 22.82 -23.95 -10.05
N ASP A 18 21.98 -24.21 -11.04
CA ASP A 18 21.34 -25.52 -11.23
C ASP A 18 20.53 -25.44 -12.52
N THR A 19 21.24 -25.79 -13.58
CA THR A 19 20.65 -26.31 -14.81
C THR A 19 20.03 -27.69 -14.53
N VAL A 20 18.92 -28.01 -15.21
CA VAL A 20 18.72 -29.23 -16.04
C VAL A 20 17.23 -29.40 -16.39
N PRO A 21 16.91 -29.97 -17.58
CA PRO A 21 15.77 -29.56 -18.40
C PRO A 21 14.76 -30.69 -18.73
N MET A 22 13.82 -30.33 -19.62
CA MET A 22 13.03 -31.17 -20.53
C MET A 22 11.80 -31.94 -20.01
N GLY A 23 10.76 -31.93 -20.85
CA GLY A 23 9.83 -33.08 -20.93
C GLY A 23 8.36 -32.79 -21.25
N GLN A 24 8.08 -32.41 -22.49
CA GLN A 24 6.94 -32.81 -23.36
C GLN A 24 5.51 -33.02 -22.82
N ILE A 25 4.58 -32.41 -23.59
CA ILE A 25 3.12 -32.60 -23.66
C ILE A 25 2.78 -34.00 -24.22
N PRO A 26 1.63 -34.58 -23.85
CA PRO A 26 0.61 -34.84 -24.88
C PRO A 26 -0.80 -34.34 -24.56
N SER A 27 -1.46 -33.96 -25.65
CA SER A 27 -2.84 -33.55 -25.85
C SER A 27 -3.84 -34.70 -26.02
N ARG A 28 -5.13 -34.41 -25.76
CA ARG A 28 -6.42 -34.93 -26.34
C ARG A 28 -7.43 -35.20 -25.20
N ALA A 29 -8.76 -35.10 -25.32
CA ALA A 29 -9.75 -34.68 -26.32
C ALA A 29 -11.10 -34.55 -25.53
N ALA A 30 -11.91 -33.51 -25.74
CA ALA A 30 -13.19 -33.49 -26.49
C ALA A 30 -14.32 -34.45 -26.03
N GLY A 31 -15.52 -33.89 -25.81
CA GLY A 31 -16.81 -34.59 -25.66
C GLY A 31 -17.78 -33.80 -24.76
N ALA A 32 -18.50 -32.80 -25.26
CA ALA A 32 -19.79 -32.86 -25.98
C ALA A 32 -21.05 -32.93 -25.06
N ARG A 33 -21.79 -31.82 -25.15
CA ARG A 33 -23.14 -31.42 -24.70
C ARG A 33 -24.20 -32.54 -24.60
N THR A 34 -25.18 -32.38 -23.69
CA THR A 34 -26.59 -32.05 -24.02
C THR A 34 -27.47 -31.86 -22.77
N ARG A 35 -28.41 -30.91 -22.87
CA ARG A 35 -29.64 -30.62 -22.11
C ARG A 35 -30.73 -30.39 -23.20
N PRO A 36 -32.04 -30.22 -22.93
CA PRO A 36 -32.94 -30.55 -21.80
C PRO A 36 -34.20 -31.31 -22.36
N PRO A 37 -35.43 -31.26 -21.77
CA PRO A 37 -36.29 -30.08 -21.87
C PRO A 37 -37.16 -29.77 -20.63
N ALA A 38 -37.73 -28.57 -20.66
CA ALA A 38 -38.71 -28.03 -19.73
C ALA A 38 -40.14 -28.39 -20.15
N THR A 39 -41.03 -28.58 -19.17
CA THR A 39 -42.48 -28.50 -19.36
C THR A 39 -43.02 -27.26 -18.63
N ARG A 40 -43.85 -26.51 -19.36
CA ARG A 40 -44.64 -25.37 -18.91
C ARG A 40 -45.95 -25.88 -18.32
N LEU A 41 -46.47 -25.23 -17.27
CA LEU A 41 -47.87 -24.81 -17.23
C LEU A 41 -48.10 -23.75 -16.15
N ALA A 42 -48.90 -22.76 -16.53
CA ALA A 42 -49.27 -21.58 -15.76
C ALA A 42 -50.60 -21.82 -15.00
N VAL A 43 -50.84 -21.02 -13.95
CA VAL A 43 -52.01 -20.14 -13.73
C VAL A 43 -52.14 -19.82 -12.23
N ALA A 44 -52.53 -18.59 -11.96
CA ALA A 44 -52.47 -17.85 -10.70
C ALA A 44 -53.58 -18.15 -9.68
N LEU A 45 -53.29 -17.86 -8.40
CA LEU A 45 -53.90 -16.80 -7.57
C LEU A 45 -54.24 -17.26 -6.13
N VAL A 46 -53.42 -16.75 -5.20
CA VAL A 46 -53.71 -16.23 -3.84
C VAL A 46 -54.87 -16.85 -3.04
N VAL A 47 -54.53 -17.64 -2.01
CA VAL A 47 -55.05 -17.46 -0.64
C VAL A 47 -53.88 -17.63 0.33
N ALA A 48 -53.62 -16.58 1.11
CA ALA A 48 -52.59 -16.52 2.12
C ALA A 48 -53.04 -17.20 3.44
N ILE A 49 -52.05 -17.37 4.33
CA ILE A 49 -52.12 -17.66 5.77
C ILE A 49 -51.83 -19.12 6.12
N ALA A 50 -50.52 -19.40 6.36
CA ALA A 50 -49.98 -20.23 7.46
C ALA A 50 -48.56 -20.76 7.14
N ALA A 51 -47.58 -19.88 6.90
CA ALA A 51 -46.15 -20.26 6.89
C ALA A 51 -45.24 -19.04 7.08
N VAL A 52 -45.38 -18.30 8.19
CA VAL A 52 -44.54 -17.11 8.47
C VAL A 52 -43.55 -17.31 9.63
N THR A 53 -43.53 -18.42 10.35
CA THR A 53 -42.70 -18.51 11.58
C THR A 53 -41.49 -19.45 11.51
N GLY A 54 -41.14 -20.01 10.34
CA GLY A 54 -40.10 -21.06 10.26
C GLY A 54 -38.80 -20.76 9.51
N VAL A 55 -38.70 -19.67 8.74
CA VAL A 55 -37.56 -19.45 7.80
C VAL A 55 -36.75 -18.18 8.13
N GLY A 56 -37.17 -17.37 9.09
CA GLY A 56 -36.65 -16.02 9.30
C GLY A 56 -35.33 -15.86 10.08
N ILE A 57 -34.83 -16.90 10.78
CA ILE A 57 -33.72 -16.70 11.74
C ILE A 57 -32.43 -17.43 11.33
N GLY A 58 -32.50 -18.55 10.61
CA GLY A 58 -31.31 -19.32 10.19
C GLY A 58 -30.55 -18.76 8.99
N GLY A 59 -31.21 -17.98 8.12
CA GLY A 59 -30.63 -17.49 6.87
C GLY A 59 -29.87 -16.16 6.97
N TRP A 60 -30.07 -15.38 8.05
CA TRP A 60 -29.46 -14.05 8.21
C TRP A 60 -28.10 -14.07 8.92
N MET A 61 -27.70 -15.21 9.49
CA MET A 61 -26.39 -15.39 10.12
C MET A 61 -25.29 -15.90 9.16
N ALA A 62 -25.64 -16.29 7.93
CA ALA A 62 -24.69 -16.52 6.84
C ALA A 62 -24.60 -15.24 5.99
N LEU A 63 -23.71 -14.28 6.25
CA LEU A 63 -22.31 -14.27 5.82
C LEU A 63 -21.63 -12.99 6.34
N ARG A 64 -21.71 -12.68 7.64
CA ARG A 64 -20.83 -11.65 8.21
C ARG A 64 -19.41 -12.21 8.21
N ARG A 65 -18.67 -11.97 7.12
CA ARG A 65 -17.23 -12.22 7.09
C ARG A 65 -16.63 -11.48 8.28
N PRO A 66 -15.83 -12.13 9.14
CA PRO A 66 -15.30 -11.51 10.35
C PRO A 66 -14.53 -10.25 9.98
N ASP A 67 -14.80 -9.16 10.69
CA ASP A 67 -14.09 -7.90 10.52
C ASP A 67 -12.59 -8.11 10.70
N TYR A 68 -11.78 -7.31 10.00
CA TYR A 68 -10.34 -7.33 10.22
C TYR A 68 -10.02 -6.94 11.66
N PRO A 69 -9.11 -7.66 12.35
CA PRO A 69 -8.74 -7.34 13.73
C PRO A 69 -8.25 -5.91 13.83
N LYS A 70 -8.68 -5.22 14.89
CA LYS A 70 -8.18 -3.89 15.21
C LYS A 70 -6.86 -4.00 15.96
N ALA A 71 -5.84 -3.29 15.51
CA ALA A 71 -4.54 -3.26 16.17
C ALA A 71 -3.94 -1.85 16.10
N GLY A 72 -3.24 -1.46 17.17
CA GLY A 72 -2.39 -0.26 17.17
C GLY A 72 -1.00 -0.57 16.62
N GLU A 73 -0.16 0.46 16.50
CA GLU A 73 1.17 0.36 15.88
C GLU A 73 2.02 -0.77 16.49
N THR A 74 2.14 -0.84 17.82
CA THR A 74 2.92 -1.88 18.50
C THR A 74 2.40 -3.30 18.22
N GLY A 75 1.08 -3.47 18.11
CA GLY A 75 0.48 -4.78 17.85
C GLY A 75 0.72 -5.25 16.41
N ILE A 76 0.59 -4.33 15.46
CA ILE A 76 0.89 -4.59 14.03
C ILE A 76 2.38 -4.86 13.83
N PHE A 77 3.23 -4.04 14.46
CA PHE A 77 4.67 -4.16 14.37
C PHE A 77 5.17 -5.54 14.84
N ASN A 78 4.72 -6.00 16.02
CA ASN A 78 5.10 -7.29 16.59
C ASN A 78 4.40 -8.49 15.96
N HIS A 79 3.44 -8.28 15.06
CA HIS A 79 2.80 -9.40 14.38
C HIS A 79 3.79 -10.09 13.44
N VAL A 80 3.89 -11.41 13.60
CA VAL A 80 4.64 -12.30 12.73
C VAL A 80 3.66 -13.14 11.94
N GLY A 81 3.51 -12.81 10.66
CA GLY A 81 2.70 -13.59 9.72
C GLY A 81 3.54 -14.28 8.66
N ARG A 82 3.24 -15.55 8.37
CA ARG A 82 3.75 -16.26 7.17
C ARG A 82 2.83 -16.07 5.96
N HIS A 83 1.72 -15.38 6.14
CA HIS A 83 0.74 -15.08 5.11
C HIS A 83 0.26 -13.63 5.28
N PHE A 84 -0.28 -13.07 4.20
CA PHE A 84 -0.92 -11.76 4.25
C PHE A 84 -1.95 -11.69 5.37
N THR A 85 -1.74 -10.76 6.29
CA THR A 85 -2.66 -10.45 7.38
C THR A 85 -3.13 -9.02 7.24
N ILE A 86 -4.41 -8.78 7.50
CA ILE A 86 -5.01 -7.46 7.32
C ILE A 86 -5.47 -6.99 8.69
N PHE A 87 -5.00 -5.81 9.09
CA PHE A 87 -5.45 -5.13 10.28
C PHE A 87 -6.25 -3.90 9.89
N ARG A 88 -7.24 -3.58 10.72
CA ARG A 88 -7.79 -2.23 10.77
C ARG A 88 -7.00 -1.44 11.80
N PHE A 89 -6.44 -0.31 11.42
CA PHE A 89 -5.68 0.48 12.39
C PHE A 89 -6.62 0.99 13.49
N ARG A 90 -6.26 0.76 14.75
CA ARG A 90 -7.16 1.01 15.89
C ARG A 90 -7.55 2.47 16.02
N ASP A 91 -6.57 3.37 15.84
CA ASP A 91 -6.73 4.80 16.11
C ASP A 91 -7.29 5.57 14.90
N ASP A 92 -7.26 4.95 13.70
CA ASP A 92 -8.00 5.37 12.51
C ASP A 92 -8.52 4.16 11.72
N PRO A 93 -9.77 3.74 11.97
CA PRO A 93 -10.35 2.56 11.34
C PRO A 93 -10.56 2.66 9.81
N LEU A 94 -10.34 3.83 9.20
CA LEU A 94 -10.34 3.99 7.74
C LEU A 94 -9.01 3.58 7.09
N ILE A 95 -7.97 3.32 7.89
CA ILE A 95 -6.69 2.79 7.44
C ILE A 95 -6.71 1.26 7.60
N LEU A 96 -6.49 0.57 6.49
CA LEU A 96 -6.16 -0.86 6.49
C LEU A 96 -4.66 -1.05 6.35
N VAL A 97 -4.09 -1.88 7.22
CA VAL A 97 -2.69 -2.27 7.16
C VAL A 97 -2.58 -3.69 6.65
N ILE A 98 -1.92 -3.89 5.52
CA ILE A 98 -1.65 -5.19 4.92
C ILE A 98 -0.23 -5.60 5.32
N ASP A 99 -0.14 -6.48 6.30
CA ASP A 99 1.12 -7.09 6.72
C ASP A 99 1.47 -8.24 5.77
N CYS A 100 2.49 -8.01 4.96
CA CYS A 100 2.92 -8.90 3.89
C CYS A 100 3.95 -9.89 4.41
N PRO A 101 3.90 -11.17 3.98
CA PRO A 101 4.82 -12.20 4.46
C PRO A 101 6.28 -11.94 4.07
N ASP A 102 6.50 -11.22 2.96
CA ASP A 102 7.81 -10.78 2.51
C ASP A 102 7.66 -9.61 1.51
N LEU A 103 8.79 -9.02 1.10
CA LEU A 103 8.85 -7.93 0.13
C LEU A 103 8.33 -8.31 -1.26
N ARG A 104 8.54 -9.56 -1.70
CA ARG A 104 8.10 -10.00 -3.02
C ARG A 104 6.58 -10.07 -3.09
N ALA A 105 5.95 -10.64 -2.06
CA ALA A 105 4.50 -10.69 -1.94
C ALA A 105 3.88 -9.29 -1.89
N GLN A 106 4.53 -8.36 -1.19
CA GLN A 106 4.16 -6.95 -1.20
C GLN A 106 4.23 -6.36 -2.62
N GLY A 107 5.37 -6.48 -3.31
CA GLY A 107 5.53 -5.92 -4.65
C GLY A 107 4.58 -6.53 -5.69
N MET A 108 4.33 -7.84 -5.63
CA MET A 108 3.34 -8.52 -6.49
C MET A 108 1.92 -7.98 -6.32
N MET A 109 1.60 -7.40 -5.16
CA MET A 109 0.30 -6.79 -4.87
C MET A 109 0.23 -5.30 -5.27
N PHE A 110 1.32 -4.54 -5.08
CA PHE A 110 1.27 -3.07 -5.08
C PHE A 110 2.11 -2.38 -6.15
N ASP A 111 3.20 -2.98 -6.64
CA ASP A 111 4.20 -2.25 -7.43
C ASP A 111 3.64 -1.64 -8.73
N ARG A 112 2.66 -2.30 -9.36
CA ARG A 112 1.99 -1.76 -10.56
C ARG A 112 1.07 -0.59 -10.25
N ILE A 113 0.60 -0.47 -9.01
CA ILE A 113 -0.11 0.71 -8.52
C ILE A 113 0.92 1.83 -8.30
N ALA A 114 2.06 1.55 -7.66
CA ALA A 114 3.14 2.51 -7.47
C ALA A 114 3.64 3.07 -8.81
N ALA A 115 3.80 2.21 -9.82
CA ALA A 115 4.10 2.62 -11.19
C ALA A 115 3.02 3.55 -11.78
N LEU A 116 1.74 3.26 -11.56
CA LEU A 116 0.67 4.13 -12.07
C LEU A 116 0.61 5.47 -11.33
N ILE A 117 0.82 5.47 -10.01
CA ILE A 117 0.47 6.59 -9.12
C ILE A 117 1.69 7.46 -8.78
N GLU A 118 2.85 6.87 -8.50
CA GLU A 118 3.96 7.57 -7.86
C GLU A 118 5.19 7.75 -8.77
N LYS A 119 5.62 6.71 -9.51
CA LYS A 119 6.92 6.74 -10.21
C LYS A 119 6.95 7.49 -11.54
N ALA A 120 7.84 8.49 -11.67
CA ALA A 120 7.87 9.43 -12.80
C ALA A 120 8.05 8.79 -14.19
N SER A 121 8.70 7.62 -14.24
CA SER A 121 9.09 6.97 -15.49
C SER A 121 7.97 6.15 -16.17
N THR A 122 6.77 6.14 -15.57
CA THR A 122 5.65 5.29 -15.99
C THR A 122 4.38 6.10 -16.26
N PRO A 123 3.51 5.64 -17.17
CA PRO A 123 2.35 6.40 -17.60
C PRO A 123 1.29 6.51 -16.49
N ARG A 124 0.65 7.67 -16.38
CA ARG A 124 -0.36 7.99 -15.36
C ARG A 124 -1.79 7.71 -15.77
N ASN A 125 -1.99 7.40 -17.04
CA ASN A 125 -3.30 7.25 -17.67
C ASN A 125 -3.59 5.82 -18.11
N ARG A 126 -2.66 4.87 -17.92
CA ARG A 126 -2.85 3.45 -18.27
C ARG A 126 -2.13 2.52 -17.32
N VAL A 127 -2.64 1.31 -17.17
CA VAL A 127 -2.02 0.29 -16.31
C VAL A 127 -1.05 -0.53 -17.16
N LEU A 128 0.23 -0.57 -16.77
CA LEU A 128 1.22 -1.40 -17.45
C LEU A 128 0.87 -2.88 -17.24
N GLY A 129 0.77 -3.69 -18.29
CA GLY A 129 0.69 -5.16 -18.16
C GLY A 129 2.01 -5.77 -17.65
N GLU A 130 1.99 -7.03 -17.21
CA GLU A 130 3.14 -7.70 -16.58
C GLU A 130 4.42 -7.64 -17.42
N ALA A 131 4.34 -7.86 -18.73
CA ALA A 131 5.50 -7.80 -19.63
C ALA A 131 6.10 -6.39 -19.72
N ALA A 132 5.26 -5.35 -19.77
CA ALA A 132 5.73 -3.97 -19.80
C ALA A 132 6.31 -3.56 -18.44
N PHE A 133 5.67 -3.99 -17.34
CA PHE A 133 6.13 -3.69 -16.00
C PHE A 133 7.48 -4.34 -15.68
N ARG A 134 7.73 -5.59 -16.13
CA ARG A 134 9.06 -6.22 -16.03
C ARG A 134 10.17 -5.42 -16.71
N LYS A 135 9.87 -4.72 -17.82
CA LYS A 135 10.84 -3.83 -18.48
C LYS A 135 11.14 -2.58 -17.64
N VAL A 136 10.14 -2.07 -16.91
CA VAL A 136 10.34 -0.97 -15.95
C VAL A 136 11.25 -1.40 -14.81
N LEU A 137 10.98 -2.57 -14.21
CA LEU A 137 11.83 -3.14 -13.16
C LEU A 137 13.28 -3.33 -13.64
N ALA A 138 13.46 -3.95 -14.80
CA ALA A 138 14.79 -4.16 -15.38
C ALA A 138 15.53 -2.83 -15.64
N LYS A 139 14.85 -1.81 -16.19
CA LYS A 139 15.44 -0.48 -16.43
C LYS A 139 15.84 0.21 -15.13
N ALA A 140 15.09 -0.01 -14.05
CA ALA A 140 15.39 0.51 -12.72
C ALA A 140 16.43 -0.34 -11.96
N ASN A 141 16.93 -1.43 -12.54
CA ASN A 141 17.73 -2.44 -11.84
C ASN A 141 17.06 -2.89 -10.52
N ALA A 142 15.75 -3.08 -10.58
CA ALA A 142 14.89 -3.46 -9.46
C ALA A 142 14.24 -4.83 -9.72
N THR A 143 13.72 -5.40 -8.65
CA THR A 143 12.87 -6.60 -8.62
C THR A 143 11.57 -6.25 -7.91
N GLU A 144 10.59 -7.16 -7.93
CA GLU A 144 9.37 -7.01 -7.12
C GLU A 144 9.66 -6.91 -5.62
N ALA A 145 10.83 -7.36 -5.16
CA ALA A 145 11.23 -7.26 -3.76
C ALA A 145 12.03 -5.98 -3.44
N THR A 146 12.34 -5.14 -4.43
CA THR A 146 13.22 -3.96 -4.25
C THR A 146 12.70 -2.71 -4.95
N TYR A 147 11.51 -2.75 -5.55
CA TYR A 147 10.91 -1.57 -6.18
C TYR A 147 10.35 -0.61 -5.14
N TYR A 148 9.69 -1.15 -4.11
CA TYR A 148 9.20 -0.43 -2.93
C TYR A 148 9.29 -1.29 -1.67
N TYR A 149 9.52 -0.63 -0.53
CA TYR A 149 9.66 -1.27 0.78
C TYR A 149 8.44 -1.08 1.69
N GLY A 150 7.65 -0.04 1.45
CA GLY A 150 6.28 0.15 1.94
C GLY A 150 5.44 0.72 0.80
N ASN A 151 4.11 0.66 0.93
CA ASN A 151 3.22 1.26 -0.05
C ASN A 151 1.97 1.78 0.64
N ASP A 152 1.50 2.94 0.21
CA ASP A 152 0.30 3.60 0.70
C ASP A 152 -0.59 4.04 -0.47
N TYR A 153 -1.88 3.74 -0.39
CA TYR A 153 -2.84 4.14 -1.42
C TYR A 153 -4.16 4.63 -0.82
N PRO A 154 -4.59 5.86 -1.17
CA PRO A 154 -5.94 6.29 -0.89
C PRO A 154 -6.94 5.48 -1.73
N ALA A 155 -8.18 5.39 -1.25
CA ALA A 155 -9.25 4.66 -1.92
C ALA A 155 -9.44 5.08 -3.41
N TRP A 156 -9.23 6.36 -3.74
CA TRP A 156 -9.32 6.84 -5.12
C TRP A 156 -8.24 6.25 -6.04
N ALA A 157 -7.02 5.99 -5.52
CA ALA A 157 -5.92 5.42 -6.30
C ALA A 157 -6.20 3.96 -6.65
N LEU A 158 -6.71 3.18 -5.67
CA LEU A 158 -7.19 1.81 -5.90
C LEU A 158 -8.32 1.79 -6.95
N ARG A 159 -9.30 2.69 -6.82
CA ARG A 159 -10.39 2.83 -7.80
C ARG A 159 -9.86 3.17 -9.19
N LYS A 160 -8.90 4.09 -9.31
CA LYS A 160 -8.26 4.48 -10.57
C LYS A 160 -7.57 3.27 -11.22
N PHE A 161 -6.74 2.55 -10.47
CA PHE A 161 -6.01 1.39 -10.95
C PHE A 161 -6.96 0.31 -11.49
N PHE A 162 -7.94 -0.14 -10.70
CA PHE A 162 -8.84 -1.21 -11.12
C PHE A 162 -9.77 -0.80 -12.25
N ARG A 163 -10.17 0.47 -12.33
CA ARG A 163 -10.96 1.00 -13.45
C ARG A 163 -10.16 0.97 -14.76
N LEU A 164 -8.92 1.46 -14.75
CA LEU A 164 -8.05 1.47 -15.93
C LEU A 164 -7.71 0.05 -16.37
N ALA A 165 -7.33 -0.83 -15.42
CA ALA A 165 -7.04 -2.22 -15.73
C ALA A 165 -8.24 -2.93 -16.40
N HIS A 166 -9.46 -2.68 -15.91
CA HIS A 166 -10.68 -3.22 -16.53
C HIS A 166 -10.92 -2.64 -17.92
N ALA A 167 -10.86 -1.32 -18.08
CA ALA A 167 -11.11 -0.64 -19.36
C ALA A 167 -10.13 -1.07 -20.47
N GLU A 168 -8.89 -1.38 -20.09
CA GLU A 168 -7.82 -1.78 -21.01
C GLU A 168 -7.70 -3.31 -21.19
N GLY A 169 -8.59 -4.10 -20.57
CA GLY A 169 -8.52 -5.57 -20.63
C GLY A 169 -7.26 -6.15 -19.98
N ILE A 170 -6.63 -5.42 -19.05
CA ILE A 170 -5.42 -5.84 -18.37
C ILE A 170 -5.75 -6.94 -17.37
N ARG A 171 -5.10 -8.10 -17.56
CA ARG A 171 -5.19 -9.21 -16.62
C ARG A 171 -4.54 -8.83 -15.29
N LEU A 172 -5.30 -9.00 -14.20
CA LEU A 172 -4.81 -8.84 -12.84
C LEU A 172 -4.03 -10.08 -12.38
N THR A 173 -2.97 -9.91 -11.61
CA THR A 173 -2.27 -10.99 -10.90
C THR A 173 -3.15 -11.61 -9.81
N ALA A 174 -2.71 -12.70 -9.17
CA ALA A 174 -3.42 -13.28 -8.04
C ALA A 174 -3.54 -12.30 -6.86
N ASP A 175 -2.45 -11.60 -6.54
CA ASP A 175 -2.39 -10.66 -5.43
C ASP A 175 -3.15 -9.36 -5.72
N GLU A 176 -3.12 -8.86 -6.96
CA GLU A 176 -3.96 -7.73 -7.38
C GLU A 176 -5.46 -8.08 -7.31
N ARG A 177 -5.85 -9.31 -7.66
CA ARG A 177 -7.25 -9.77 -7.48
C ARG A 177 -7.64 -9.83 -6.01
N ARG A 178 -6.72 -10.26 -5.13
CA ARG A 178 -6.92 -10.24 -3.68
C ARG A 178 -7.12 -8.81 -3.17
N LEU A 179 -6.26 -7.88 -3.58
CA LEU A 179 -6.39 -6.47 -3.24
C LEU A 179 -7.71 -5.88 -3.74
N ARG A 180 -8.15 -6.24 -4.96
CA ARG A 180 -9.46 -5.81 -5.49
C ARG A 180 -10.60 -6.28 -4.61
N GLU A 181 -10.56 -7.52 -4.12
CA GLU A 181 -11.59 -8.06 -3.24
C GLU A 181 -11.61 -7.35 -1.88
N ILE A 182 -10.43 -7.05 -1.33
CA ILE A 182 -10.31 -6.24 -0.10
C ILE A 182 -10.92 -4.85 -0.34
N ALA A 183 -10.49 -4.14 -1.38
CA ALA A 183 -10.99 -2.80 -1.71
C ALA A 183 -12.49 -2.78 -1.99
N ARG A 184 -13.04 -3.84 -2.63
CA ARG A 184 -14.47 -3.99 -2.87
C ARG A 184 -15.24 -4.20 -1.57
N ARG A 185 -14.75 -5.08 -0.68
CA ARG A 185 -15.36 -5.38 0.61
C ARG A 185 -15.45 -4.12 1.48
N GLU A 186 -14.41 -3.30 1.47
CA GLU A 186 -14.33 -2.06 2.26
C GLU A 186 -15.04 -0.88 1.61
N GLY A 187 -15.59 -1.05 0.41
CA GLY A 187 -16.26 0.02 -0.31
C GLY A 187 -15.32 1.07 -0.92
N PHE A 188 -14.00 0.86 -0.90
CA PHE A 188 -13.00 1.79 -1.45
C PHE A 188 -13.13 2.01 -2.95
N LEU A 189 -13.74 1.06 -3.67
CA LEU A 189 -14.00 1.20 -5.11
C LEU A 189 -15.20 2.10 -5.43
N ARG A 190 -15.97 2.56 -4.43
CA ARG A 190 -17.10 3.48 -4.63
C ARG A 190 -16.58 4.90 -4.93
N PRO A 191 -17.26 5.70 -5.77
CA PRO A 191 -16.96 7.13 -5.92
C PRO A 191 -17.02 7.85 -4.57
N GLY A 192 -16.09 8.78 -4.32
CA GLY A 192 -16.05 9.55 -3.08
C GLY A 192 -15.66 8.78 -1.81
N ALA A 193 -15.34 7.48 -1.90
CA ALA A 193 -14.89 6.71 -0.74
C ALA A 193 -13.64 7.34 -0.10
N ASN A 194 -13.67 7.43 1.23
CA ASN A 194 -12.53 7.83 2.05
C ASN A 194 -11.93 6.60 2.72
N GLY A 195 -10.61 6.49 2.71
CA GLY A 195 -9.90 5.33 3.24
C GLY A 195 -8.49 5.22 2.66
N ALA A 196 -7.66 4.46 3.36
CA ALA A 196 -6.29 4.18 2.97
C ALA A 196 -5.99 2.69 3.10
N VAL A 197 -5.18 2.18 2.18
CA VAL A 197 -4.50 0.90 2.34
C VAL A 197 -3.02 1.21 2.45
N ILE A 198 -2.38 0.71 3.49
CA ILE A 198 -0.94 0.75 3.65
C ILE A 198 -0.39 -0.67 3.73
N SER A 199 0.89 -0.86 3.42
CA SER A 199 1.53 -2.17 3.45
C SER A 199 2.87 -2.12 4.17
N ILE A 200 3.19 -3.21 4.87
CA ILE A 200 4.47 -3.41 5.52
C ILE A 200 5.01 -4.81 5.22
N PRO A 201 6.33 -4.98 5.04
CA PRO A 201 6.94 -6.28 4.82
C PRO A 201 7.37 -6.90 6.16
N GLN A 202 7.38 -8.23 6.22
CA GLN A 202 7.82 -8.93 7.42
C GLN A 202 9.35 -8.83 7.63
N ALA A 203 9.75 -8.64 8.89
CA ALA A 203 11.14 -8.63 9.31
C ALA A 203 11.65 -10.04 9.64
N GLN A 204 10.81 -10.88 10.26
CA GLN A 204 11.24 -12.22 10.63
C GLN A 204 11.60 -13.06 9.40
N GLY A 205 12.80 -13.63 9.43
CA GLY A 205 13.32 -14.46 8.33
C GLY A 205 13.77 -13.65 7.10
N SER A 206 13.65 -12.32 7.13
CA SER A 206 14.12 -11.46 6.05
C SER A 206 15.61 -11.15 6.21
N ARG A 207 16.36 -11.25 5.11
CA ARG A 207 17.74 -10.73 5.04
C ARG A 207 17.80 -9.24 4.69
N ARG A 208 16.67 -8.64 4.31
CA ARG A 208 16.58 -7.26 3.80
C ARG A 208 15.85 -6.31 4.75
N ILE A 209 14.95 -6.85 5.57
CA ILE A 209 14.12 -6.07 6.50
C ILE A 209 14.53 -6.46 7.91
N SER A 210 15.18 -5.53 8.61
CA SER A 210 15.38 -5.65 10.04
C SER A 210 14.11 -5.25 10.79
N TRP A 211 14.05 -5.55 12.09
CA TRP A 211 12.98 -5.05 12.95
C TRP A 211 12.95 -3.52 13.01
N VAL A 212 14.11 -2.85 13.03
CA VAL A 212 14.17 -1.38 12.96
C VAL A 212 13.58 -0.88 11.64
N SER A 213 13.96 -1.50 10.52
CA SER A 213 13.42 -1.21 9.18
C SER A 213 11.89 -1.28 9.15
N ARG A 214 11.33 -2.37 9.69
CA ARG A 214 9.88 -2.57 9.76
C ARG A 214 9.19 -1.51 10.61
N ALA A 215 9.79 -1.10 11.72
CA ALA A 215 9.24 -0.04 12.57
C ALA A 215 9.22 1.31 11.86
N VAL A 216 10.32 1.67 11.18
CA VAL A 216 10.44 2.90 10.38
C VAL A 216 9.39 2.91 9.27
N ILE A 217 9.31 1.82 8.48
CA ILE A 217 8.33 1.69 7.39
C ILE A 217 6.92 1.85 7.97
N LEU A 218 6.53 1.09 8.99
CA LEU A 218 5.17 1.18 9.54
C LEU A 218 4.80 2.61 9.97
N ARG A 219 5.70 3.33 10.64
CA ARG A 219 5.41 4.71 11.07
C ARG A 219 5.32 5.68 9.91
N HIS A 220 6.21 5.54 8.93
CA HIS A 220 6.18 6.28 7.67
C HIS A 220 4.83 6.09 6.97
N GLU A 221 4.44 4.84 6.74
CA GLU A 221 3.19 4.47 6.07
C GLU A 221 1.94 4.93 6.83
N LEU A 222 1.93 4.84 8.17
CA LEU A 222 0.82 5.37 8.98
C LEU A 222 0.64 6.88 8.80
N SER A 223 1.72 7.63 8.57
CA SER A 223 1.64 9.06 8.32
C SER A 223 0.91 9.38 7.01
N HIS A 224 1.12 8.57 5.96
CA HIS A 224 0.36 8.67 4.71
C HIS A 224 -1.10 8.26 4.90
N GLY A 225 -1.35 7.20 5.67
CA GLY A 225 -2.69 6.80 6.06
C GLY A 225 -3.49 7.98 6.64
N ALA A 226 -2.91 8.69 7.61
CA ALA A 226 -3.51 9.91 8.16
C ALA A 226 -3.74 11.02 7.13
N TYR A 227 -2.76 11.23 6.24
CA TYR A 227 -2.86 12.24 5.17
C TYR A 227 -4.04 11.97 4.23
N PHE A 228 -4.34 10.70 3.96
CA PHE A 228 -5.47 10.32 3.13
C PHE A 228 -6.81 10.42 3.87
N THR A 229 -6.87 9.93 5.12
CA THR A 229 -8.13 9.76 5.85
C THR A 229 -8.59 11.01 6.60
N ILE A 230 -7.68 11.93 6.95
CA ILE A 230 -7.96 13.10 7.80
C ILE A 230 -7.80 14.40 7.01
N PRO A 231 -8.90 14.99 6.50
CA PRO A 231 -8.85 16.20 5.66
C PRO A 231 -8.21 17.42 6.36
N SER A 232 -8.38 17.55 7.68
CA SER A 232 -7.76 18.65 8.45
C SER A 232 -6.24 18.52 8.50
N TYR A 233 -5.71 17.29 8.64
CA TYR A 233 -4.28 17.03 8.60
C TYR A 233 -3.71 17.27 7.20
N ARG A 234 -4.38 16.80 6.14
CA ARG A 234 -3.98 17.10 4.75
C ARG A 234 -3.88 18.61 4.49
N ARG A 235 -4.91 19.38 4.87
CA ARG A 235 -4.88 20.85 4.73
C ARG A 235 -3.74 21.48 5.54
N PHE A 236 -3.50 20.98 6.75
CA PHE A 236 -2.40 21.45 7.58
C PHE A 236 -1.04 21.21 6.93
N VAL A 237 -0.80 19.99 6.42
CA VAL A 237 0.43 19.59 5.73
C VAL A 237 0.72 20.49 4.53
N HIS A 238 -0.28 20.74 3.68
CA HIS A 238 -0.15 21.66 2.55
C HIS A 238 0.16 23.08 2.99
N ARG A 239 -0.59 23.61 3.97
CA ARG A 239 -0.33 24.95 4.51
C ARG A 239 1.08 25.06 5.09
N PHE A 240 1.54 24.06 5.84
CA PHE A 240 2.89 24.05 6.40
C PHE A 240 3.93 24.09 5.28
N TYR A 241 3.80 23.22 4.28
CA TYR A 241 4.70 23.20 3.13
C TYR A 241 4.74 24.57 2.45
N ASP A 242 3.58 25.20 2.19
CA ASP A 242 3.48 26.44 1.43
C ASP A 242 3.92 27.70 2.19
N THR A 243 3.72 27.72 3.52
CA THR A 243 3.85 28.95 4.30
C THR A 243 4.92 28.90 5.38
N GLN A 244 5.38 27.71 5.76
CA GLN A 244 6.33 27.53 6.87
C GLN A 244 7.68 26.96 6.41
N MET A 245 7.73 26.35 5.22
CA MET A 245 8.99 25.99 4.57
C MET A 245 9.44 27.12 3.64
N THR A 246 10.74 27.39 3.63
CA THR A 246 11.33 28.32 2.67
C THR A 246 11.37 27.69 1.27
N PRO A 247 11.47 28.50 0.20
CA PRO A 247 11.65 27.97 -1.16
C PRO A 247 12.86 27.04 -1.30
N SER A 248 13.95 27.29 -0.55
CA SER A 248 15.13 26.43 -0.56
C SER A 248 14.89 25.09 0.14
N GLU A 249 14.17 25.08 1.26
CA GLU A 249 13.76 23.84 1.94
C GLU A 249 12.84 23.01 1.03
N GLN A 250 11.83 23.63 0.40
CA GLN A 250 10.95 22.95 -0.55
C GLN A 250 11.74 22.35 -1.73
N ALA A 251 12.66 23.12 -2.32
CA ALA A 251 13.48 22.66 -3.44
C ALA A 251 14.42 21.51 -3.04
N ALA A 252 14.96 21.53 -1.82
CA ALA A 252 15.81 20.49 -1.27
C ALA A 252 15.07 19.14 -1.15
N PHE A 253 13.89 19.13 -0.52
CA PHE A 253 13.07 17.92 -0.42
C PHE A 253 12.58 17.43 -1.79
N ARG A 254 12.12 18.35 -2.65
CA ARG A 254 11.71 17.99 -4.02
C ARG A 254 12.84 17.34 -4.81
N SER A 255 14.06 17.86 -4.71
CA SER A 255 15.24 17.28 -5.39
C SER A 255 15.61 15.91 -4.85
N PHE A 256 15.49 15.70 -3.54
CA PHE A 256 15.64 14.39 -2.91
C PHE A 256 14.62 13.37 -3.46
N LEU A 257 13.33 13.72 -3.49
CA LEU A 257 12.27 12.83 -3.97
C LEU A 257 12.38 12.51 -5.48
N ILE A 258 12.71 13.50 -6.30
CA ILE A 258 12.93 13.28 -7.75
C ILE A 258 14.06 12.27 -7.99
N ARG A 259 15.15 12.38 -7.22
CA ARG A 259 16.28 11.45 -7.30
C ARG A 259 15.89 10.02 -6.87
N ASP A 260 14.89 9.89 -6.00
CA ASP A 260 14.29 8.61 -5.59
C ASP A 260 13.17 8.12 -6.53
N GLY A 261 12.95 8.85 -7.63
CA GLY A 261 12.09 8.45 -8.75
C GLY A 261 10.62 8.87 -8.63
N TYR A 262 10.27 9.69 -7.65
CA TYR A 262 8.91 10.25 -7.50
C TYR A 262 8.57 11.26 -8.61
N ASP A 263 7.28 11.39 -8.95
CA ASP A 263 6.81 12.33 -9.96
C ASP A 263 7.00 13.80 -9.53
N PRO A 264 7.81 14.60 -10.25
CA PRO A 264 7.96 16.02 -9.94
C PRO A 264 6.71 16.87 -10.22
N HIS A 265 5.72 16.33 -10.95
CA HIS A 265 4.51 17.04 -11.34
C HIS A 265 3.31 16.72 -10.44
N ASP A 266 3.41 15.66 -9.62
CA ASP A 266 2.38 15.37 -8.61
C ASP A 266 2.70 16.12 -7.32
N ARG A 267 2.08 17.29 -7.18
CA ARG A 267 2.29 18.14 -6.01
C ARG A 267 1.84 17.47 -4.71
N ASP A 268 0.71 16.77 -4.72
CA ASP A 268 0.17 16.12 -3.52
C ASP A 268 1.12 15.04 -3.02
N LEU A 269 1.69 14.25 -3.95
CA LEU A 269 2.73 13.27 -3.66
C LEU A 269 3.96 13.91 -3.02
N ILE A 270 4.52 14.95 -3.65
CA ILE A 270 5.74 15.64 -3.14
C ILE A 270 5.52 16.19 -1.73
N VAL A 271 4.38 16.81 -1.48
CA VAL A 271 4.05 17.39 -0.16
C VAL A 271 3.87 16.28 0.88
N ASN A 272 3.12 15.22 0.55
CA ASN A 272 2.88 14.09 1.46
C ASN A 272 4.19 13.41 1.86
N GLU A 273 5.03 13.09 0.87
CA GLU A 273 6.33 12.46 1.06
C GLU A 273 7.31 13.33 1.86
N THR A 274 7.35 14.64 1.57
CA THR A 274 8.18 15.59 2.30
C THR A 274 7.93 15.48 3.81
N ILE A 275 6.66 15.44 4.23
CA ILE A 275 6.32 15.36 5.65
C ILE A 275 6.59 13.97 6.23
N ALA A 276 6.33 12.89 5.48
CA ALA A 276 6.60 11.52 5.94
C ALA A 276 8.09 11.30 6.20
N TYR A 277 8.96 11.75 5.30
CA TYR A 277 10.41 11.73 5.51
C TYR A 277 10.84 12.68 6.62
N MET A 278 10.38 13.94 6.58
CA MET A 278 10.80 14.96 7.53
C MET A 278 10.46 14.58 8.97
N VAL A 279 9.26 14.05 9.25
CA VAL A 279 8.74 13.90 10.63
C VAL A 279 8.65 12.44 11.07
N PHE A 280 8.27 11.54 10.18
CA PHE A 280 7.91 10.16 10.54
C PHE A 280 8.97 9.13 10.13
N THR A 281 10.08 9.59 9.54
CA THR A 281 11.27 8.78 9.17
C THR A 281 12.49 9.34 9.88
N ARG A 282 12.53 9.21 11.21
CA ARG A 282 13.57 9.85 12.04
C ARG A 282 14.87 9.06 12.16
N ASP A 283 14.84 7.78 11.76
CA ASP A 283 16.02 6.93 11.79
C ASP A 283 17.05 7.42 10.76
N PRO A 284 18.28 7.77 11.19
CA PRO A 284 19.28 8.40 10.32
C PRO A 284 19.79 7.49 9.20
N ASP A 285 19.62 6.17 9.31
CA ASP A 285 19.95 5.22 8.24
C ASP A 285 18.94 5.30 7.08
N TYR A 286 17.74 5.82 7.34
CA TYR A 286 16.66 5.99 6.37
C TYR A 286 16.54 7.43 5.87
N PHE A 287 16.62 8.41 6.76
CA PHE A 287 16.55 9.82 6.39
C PHE A 287 17.24 10.73 7.42
N ASN A 288 18.04 11.66 6.91
CA ASN A 288 18.79 12.62 7.71
C ASN A 288 18.94 13.95 6.94
N ALA A 289 19.48 14.98 7.61
CA ALA A 289 19.58 16.32 7.04
C ALA A 289 20.46 16.36 5.78
N GLN A 290 21.51 15.54 5.73
CA GLN A 290 22.41 15.47 4.57
C GLN A 290 21.71 14.97 3.31
N ALA A 291 20.69 14.10 3.44
CA ALA A 291 19.92 13.59 2.30
C ALA A 291 19.27 14.71 1.47
N VAL A 292 18.91 15.81 2.14
CA VAL A 292 18.29 17.02 1.57
C VAL A 292 19.24 18.23 1.59
N GLY A 293 20.52 18.06 1.93
CA GLY A 293 21.49 19.16 1.95
C GLY A 293 21.23 20.22 3.03
N LEU A 294 20.57 19.85 4.12
CA LEU A 294 20.36 20.69 5.31
C LEU A 294 21.37 20.33 6.40
N THR A 295 21.54 21.22 7.36
CA THR A 295 22.19 20.91 8.65
C THR A 295 21.20 20.21 9.60
N ASP A 296 21.72 19.47 10.58
CA ASP A 296 20.88 18.83 11.60
C ASP A 296 20.05 19.84 12.38
N ALA A 297 20.61 21.03 12.66
CA ALA A 297 19.89 22.12 13.32
C ALA A 297 18.71 22.65 12.47
N GLN A 298 18.89 22.79 11.16
CA GLN A 298 17.80 23.18 10.25
C GLN A 298 16.69 22.13 10.20
N LEU A 299 17.05 20.85 10.04
CA LEU A 299 16.06 19.77 10.02
C LEU A 299 15.34 19.62 11.38
N ALA A 300 16.05 19.74 12.50
CA ALA A 300 15.46 19.72 13.83
C ALA A 300 14.49 20.89 14.04
N SER A 301 14.86 22.10 13.61
CA SER A 301 13.99 23.27 13.69
C SER A 301 12.72 23.10 12.83
N LEU A 302 12.85 22.56 11.61
CA LEU A 302 11.70 22.22 10.75
C LEU A 302 10.73 21.24 11.42
N ARG A 303 11.26 20.14 11.98
CA ARG A 303 10.49 19.15 12.74
C ARG A 303 9.75 19.80 13.91
N GLN A 304 10.45 20.60 14.70
CA GLN A 304 9.87 21.27 15.86
C GLN A 304 8.72 22.21 15.46
N ARG A 305 8.90 23.04 14.42
CA ARG A 305 7.85 23.93 13.91
C ARG A 305 6.63 23.15 13.42
N PHE A 306 6.85 22.03 12.72
CA PHE A 306 5.76 21.19 12.24
C PHE A 306 4.96 20.59 13.40
N VAL A 307 5.63 19.92 14.34
CA VAL A 307 4.95 19.23 15.46
C VAL A 307 4.24 20.22 16.38
N ALA A 308 4.81 21.41 16.61
CA ALA A 308 4.19 22.45 17.43
C ALA A 308 2.83 22.91 16.87
N GLN A 309 2.68 22.96 15.54
CA GLN A 309 1.46 23.41 14.86
C GLN A 309 0.54 22.26 14.44
N MET A 310 0.97 21.00 14.61
CA MET A 310 0.22 19.83 14.17
C MET A 310 -1.12 19.73 14.90
N PRO A 311 -2.24 19.46 14.20
CA PRO A 311 -3.54 19.25 14.83
C PRO A 311 -3.47 18.16 15.92
N HIS A 312 -4.29 18.28 16.96
CA HIS A 312 -4.36 17.28 18.02
C HIS A 312 -5.19 16.07 17.57
N PHE A 313 -4.50 15.02 17.13
CA PHE A 313 -5.07 13.70 16.83
C PHE A 313 -4.02 12.61 17.02
N TRP A 314 -4.37 11.34 16.79
CA TRP A 314 -3.56 10.18 17.14
C TRP A 314 -2.14 10.17 16.56
N LEU A 315 -1.87 10.79 15.40
CA LEU A 315 -0.53 10.78 14.79
C LEU A 315 0.44 11.74 15.48
N ARG A 316 -0.05 12.83 16.07
CA ARG A 316 0.79 13.85 16.72
C ARG A 316 1.71 13.27 17.81
N PRO A 317 1.24 12.46 18.78
CA PRO A 317 2.14 11.86 19.77
C PRO A 317 3.16 10.91 19.14
N MET A 318 2.89 10.33 17.96
CA MET A 318 3.83 9.44 17.27
C MET A 318 5.02 10.19 16.64
N ALA A 319 4.89 11.50 16.39
CA ALA A 319 5.97 12.30 15.80
C ALA A 319 7.21 12.35 16.71
N ASP A 320 7.02 12.30 18.03
CA ASP A 320 8.09 12.33 19.04
C ASP A 320 8.27 11.03 19.83
N ALA A 321 7.33 10.09 19.71
CA ALA A 321 7.47 8.79 20.36
C ALA A 321 8.66 8.00 19.78
N PRO A 322 9.32 7.16 20.60
CA PRO A 322 10.25 6.17 20.07
C PRO A 322 9.54 5.21 19.11
N LEU A 323 10.29 4.60 18.19
CA LEU A 323 9.80 3.52 17.35
C LEU A 323 9.41 2.31 18.23
N PRO A 324 8.41 1.50 17.82
CA PRO A 324 8.08 0.29 18.55
C PRO A 324 9.28 -0.67 18.60
N ALA A 325 9.55 -1.23 19.77
CA ALA A 325 10.60 -2.23 19.97
C ALA A 325 10.03 -3.65 19.87
N HIS A 326 10.80 -4.57 19.26
CA HIS A 326 10.40 -5.97 19.13
C HIS A 326 10.49 -6.66 20.48
N ARG A 327 9.45 -7.42 20.83
CA ARG A 327 9.34 -8.12 22.12
C ARG A 327 9.78 -9.57 22.03
#